data_AF-A0A0S8JH84-F1
#
_entry.id   AF-A0A0S8JH84-F1
#
_cell.length_a   1.000
_cell.length_b   1.000
_cell.length_c   1.000
_cell.angle_alpha   90.00
_cell.angle_beta   90.00
_cell.angle_gamma   90.00
#
_symmetry.space_group_name_H-M   'P 1'
#
loop_
_entity.id
_entity.type
_entity.pdbx_description
1 polymer ?
#
loop_
_entity_poly.entity_id
_entity_poly.type
_entity_poly.pdbx_seq_one_letter_code
_entity_poly.pdbx_strand_id
1 'polypeptide(L)'
;MGALAIRIVFLMVAPAVPSIVDLDAVDYDQIARHVAKGEGFGYGLEMLSSFRPPLYPLFLSAIYWIVGINHSIVRAVQALIGASLPGIIYLVARRRFPIFEAKVGAVLCAVYPALVGITGSLMTEAIYIPLLALAILALILVEEQPTWGRIFTAGILLGVTLLAR
;
A
#
# COMPACT_ATOMS: atom_id res chain seq x y z
N MET A 1 -0.51 -3.85 -17.14
CA MET A 1 -1.30 -2.77 -17.77
C MET A 1 -2.80 -2.87 -17.44
N GLY A 2 -3.47 -4.03 -17.63
CA GLY A 2 -4.91 -4.17 -17.31
C GLY A 2 -5.31 -3.83 -15.86
N ALA A 3 -4.55 -4.28 -14.86
CA ALA A 3 -4.85 -4.01 -13.44
C ALA A 3 -4.79 -2.51 -13.06
N LEU A 4 -3.91 -1.74 -13.72
CA LEU A 4 -3.82 -0.29 -13.53
C LEU A 4 -5.00 0.41 -14.19
N ALA A 5 -5.35 0.04 -15.42
CA ALA A 5 -6.49 0.59 -16.14
C ALA A 5 -7.79 0.43 -15.35
N ILE A 6 -8.03 -0.75 -14.74
CA ILE A 6 -9.20 -0.99 -13.88
C ILE A 6 -9.24 -0.02 -12.70
N ARG A 7 -8.12 0.17 -12.01
CA ARG A 7 -8.03 1.09 -10.85
C ARG A 7 -8.22 2.54 -11.25
N ILE A 8 -7.62 2.95 -12.38
CA ILE A 8 -7.78 4.31 -12.92
C ILE A 8 -9.24 4.57 -13.33
N VAL A 9 -9.88 3.64 -14.02
CA VAL A 9 -11.31 3.73 -14.38
C VAL A 9 -12.16 3.81 -13.10
N PHE A 10 -11.87 2.99 -12.10
CA PHE A 10 -12.54 3.07 -10.80
C PHE A 10 -12.40 4.45 -10.17
N LEU A 11 -11.20 5.04 -10.15
CA LEU A 11 -10.99 6.39 -9.61
C LEU A 11 -11.71 7.49 -10.39
N MET A 12 -12.01 7.28 -11.68
CA MET A 12 -12.78 8.23 -12.50
C MET A 12 -14.29 8.09 -12.30
N VAL A 13 -14.78 6.86 -12.11
CA VAL A 13 -16.21 6.55 -12.08
C VAL A 13 -16.77 6.57 -10.66
N ALA A 14 -16.00 6.06 -9.69
CA ALA A 14 -16.42 6.06 -8.30
C ALA A 14 -16.33 7.48 -7.74
N PRO A 15 -17.38 7.97 -7.05
CA PRO A 15 -17.29 9.24 -6.36
C PRO A 15 -16.12 9.17 -5.37
N ALA A 16 -15.28 10.20 -5.39
CA ALA A 16 -14.23 10.36 -4.41
C ALA A 16 -14.85 10.29 -3.02
N VAL A 17 -14.62 9.19 -2.28
CA VAL A 17 -15.10 9.07 -0.91
C VAL A 17 -14.37 10.15 -0.11
N PRO A 18 -15.07 11.15 0.44
CA PRO A 18 -14.43 12.19 1.21
C PRO A 18 -13.76 11.56 2.43
N SER A 19 -12.52 11.95 2.73
CA SER A 19 -11.76 11.42 3.86
C SER A 19 -12.50 11.57 5.20
N ILE A 20 -13.41 12.54 5.30
CA ILE A 20 -14.28 12.80 6.46
C ILE A 20 -15.25 11.66 6.82
N VAL A 21 -15.42 10.66 5.95
CA VAL A 21 -16.30 9.50 6.23
C VAL A 21 -15.56 8.43 7.03
N ASP A 22 -14.22 8.44 7.03
CA ASP A 22 -13.39 7.43 7.67
C ASP A 22 -12.42 8.09 8.67
N LEU A 23 -12.67 7.88 9.97
CA LEU A 23 -11.90 8.49 11.06
C LEU A 23 -10.40 8.15 10.98
N ASP A 24 -10.06 6.94 10.51
CA ASP A 24 -8.66 6.55 10.34
C ASP A 24 -8.02 7.35 9.21
N ALA A 25 -8.73 7.59 8.10
CA ALA A 25 -8.24 8.41 6.99
C ALA A 25 -7.96 9.85 7.41
N VAL A 26 -8.81 10.40 8.29
CA VAL A 26 -8.64 11.74 8.87
C VAL A 26 -7.36 11.79 9.70
N ASP A 27 -7.14 10.83 10.59
CA ASP A 27 -5.92 10.77 11.41
C ASP A 27 -4.66 10.67 10.56
N TYR A 28 -4.64 9.77 9.57
CA TYR A 28 -3.50 9.61 8.68
C TYR A 28 -3.19 10.89 7.90
N ASP A 29 -4.22 11.55 7.36
CA ASP A 29 -4.08 12.81 6.62
C ASP A 29 -3.60 13.95 7.52
N GLN A 30 -4.12 14.06 8.74
CA GLN A 30 -3.69 15.07 9.71
C GLN A 30 -2.23 14.89 10.10
N ILE A 31 -1.83 13.70 10.53
CA ILE A 31 -0.44 13.40 10.90
C ILE A 31 0.49 13.70 9.72
N ALA A 32 0.12 13.27 8.51
CA ALA A 32 0.93 13.52 7.32
C ALA A 32 1.12 15.02 7.01
N ARG A 33 0.09 15.84 7.22
CA ARG A 33 0.19 17.30 7.04
C ARG A 33 1.13 17.95 8.04
N HIS A 34 1.07 17.55 9.31
CA HIS A 34 1.98 18.06 10.36
C HIS A 34 3.43 17.67 10.07
N VAL A 35 3.68 16.41 9.69
CA VAL A 35 5.01 15.95 9.30
C VAL A 35 5.53 16.73 8.09
N ALA A 36 4.70 16.94 7.06
CA ALA A 36 5.10 17.67 5.85
C ALA A 36 5.48 19.14 6.12
N LYS A 37 4.93 19.74 7.19
CA LYS A 37 5.26 21.09 7.66
C LYS A 37 6.45 21.14 8.63
N GLY A 38 6.97 19.99 9.05
CA GLY A 38 8.02 19.92 10.07
C GLY A 38 7.50 20.10 11.51
N GLU A 39 6.20 19.93 11.74
CA GLU A 39 5.55 20.09 13.05
C GLU A 39 5.56 18.79 13.89
N GLY A 40 6.31 17.78 13.46
CA GLY A 40 6.45 16.49 14.14
C GLY A 40 5.40 15.45 13.75
N PHE A 41 5.58 14.23 14.26
CA PHE A 41 4.70 13.09 14.00
C PHE A 41 3.61 13.01 15.10
N GLY A 42 2.39 13.43 14.75
CA GLY A 42 1.26 13.54 15.67
C GLY A 42 0.26 14.60 15.18
N TYR A 43 -0.43 15.23 16.11
CA TYR A 43 -1.42 16.29 15.83
C TYR A 43 -0.84 17.70 16.01
N GLY A 44 0.48 17.84 15.79
CA GLY A 44 1.25 19.07 15.98
C GLY A 44 2.31 18.95 17.09
N LEU A 45 3.15 19.99 17.24
CA LEU A 45 4.30 20.01 18.16
C LEU A 45 3.92 19.81 19.63
N GLU A 46 2.71 20.23 20.02
CA GLU A 46 2.19 20.09 21.39
C GLU A 46 1.54 18.72 21.63
N MET A 47 1.31 17.93 20.58
CA MET A 47 0.58 16.66 20.65
C MET A 47 1.20 15.60 19.73
N LEU A 48 2.47 15.26 19.98
CA LEU A 48 3.14 14.14 19.33
C LEU A 48 2.48 12.81 19.72
N SER A 49 2.38 11.87 18.78
CA SER A 49 1.72 10.59 19.01
C SER A 49 2.34 9.47 18.19
N SER A 50 2.58 8.31 18.81
CA SER A 50 2.99 7.07 18.14
C SER A 50 1.84 6.09 17.95
N PHE A 51 0.59 6.52 18.15
CA PHE A 51 -0.58 5.62 18.11
C PHE A 51 -0.81 5.01 16.73
N ARG A 52 -0.55 5.77 15.65
CA ARG A 52 -0.67 5.29 14.28
C ARG A 52 0.69 4.77 13.78
N PRO A 53 0.74 3.61 13.12
CA PRO A 53 1.95 3.12 12.46
C PRO A 53 2.51 4.17 11.47
N PRO A 54 3.83 4.37 11.42
CA PRO A 54 4.40 5.55 10.77
C PRO A 54 4.47 5.46 9.24
N LEU A 55 4.48 4.27 8.64
CA LEU A 55 4.77 4.14 7.22
C LEU A 55 3.76 4.89 6.34
N TYR A 56 2.46 4.75 6.64
CA TYR A 56 1.43 5.35 5.81
C TYR A 56 1.35 6.89 5.95
N PRO A 57 1.37 7.48 7.17
CA PRO A 57 1.48 8.94 7.30
C PRO A 57 2.78 9.51 6.71
N LEU A 58 3.91 8.80 6.82
CA LEU A 58 5.16 9.23 6.17
C LEU A 58 5.08 9.17 4.64
N PHE A 59 4.42 8.14 4.09
CA PHE A 59 4.15 8.06 2.65
C PHE A 59 3.31 9.23 2.16
N LEU A 60 2.21 9.56 2.87
CA LEU A 60 1.38 10.71 2.55
C LEU A 60 2.16 12.02 2.67
N SER A 61 2.93 12.18 3.75
CA SER A 61 3.76 13.36 3.99
C SER A 61 4.78 13.58 2.88
N ALA A 62 5.41 12.52 2.36
CA ALA A 62 6.36 12.62 1.26
C ALA A 62 5.69 13.16 -0.01
N ILE A 63 4.48 12.69 -0.32
CA ILE A 63 3.70 13.21 -1.46
C ILE A 63 3.36 14.68 -1.21
N TYR A 64 2.83 15.02 -0.02
CA TYR A 64 2.45 16.39 0.31
C TYR A 64 3.61 17.37 0.27
N TRP A 65 4.81 16.92 0.64
CA TRP A 65 6.01 17.73 0.57
C TRP A 65 6.43 18.05 -0.88
N ILE A 66 6.21 17.14 -1.83
CA ILE A 66 6.61 17.32 -3.24
C ILE A 66 5.57 18.11 -4.05
N VAL A 67 4.29 17.77 -3.91
CA VAL A 67 3.22 18.30 -4.79
C VAL A 67 2.16 19.11 -4.07
N GLY A 68 2.31 19.29 -2.75
CA GLY A 68 1.27 19.86 -1.90
C GLY A 68 0.17 18.86 -1.56
N ILE A 69 -0.81 19.32 -0.78
CA ILE A 69 -1.90 18.48 -0.28
C ILE A 69 -2.87 18.18 -1.43
N ASN A 70 -2.75 16.99 -2.01
CA ASN A 70 -3.57 16.56 -3.13
C ASN A 70 -3.93 15.07 -3.03
N HIS A 71 -5.16 14.80 -2.58
CA HIS A 71 -5.66 13.43 -2.39
C HIS A 71 -5.81 12.66 -3.70
N SER A 72 -6.01 13.33 -4.83
CA SER A 72 -6.10 12.68 -6.14
C SER A 72 -4.74 12.11 -6.58
N ILE A 73 -3.65 12.83 -6.31
CA ILE A 73 -2.28 12.32 -6.58
C ILE A 73 -1.97 11.14 -5.67
N VAL A 74 -2.30 11.24 -4.38
CA VAL A 74 -2.17 10.15 -3.41
C VAL A 74 -2.88 8.88 -3.90
N ARG A 75 -4.16 9.00 -4.30
CA ARG A 75 -4.94 7.88 -4.87
C ARG A 75 -4.32 7.32 -6.14
N ALA A 76 -3.80 8.18 -7.03
CA ALA A 76 -3.12 7.72 -8.26
C ALA A 76 -1.85 6.92 -7.96
N VAL A 77 -1.05 7.36 -6.98
CA VAL A 77 0.15 6.64 -6.53
C VAL A 77 -0.24 5.31 -5.86
N GLN A 78 -1.26 5.30 -5.00
CA GLN A 78 -1.82 4.08 -4.40
C GLN A 78 -2.34 3.11 -5.46
N ALA A 79 -2.99 3.60 -6.51
CA ALA A 79 -3.47 2.79 -7.62
C ALA A 79 -2.31 2.16 -8.41
N LEU A 80 -1.20 2.90 -8.61
CA LEU A 80 0.00 2.38 -9.24
C LEU A 80 0.65 1.27 -8.40
N ILE A 81 0.82 1.50 -7.10
CA ILE A 81 1.35 0.50 -6.16
C ILE A 81 0.43 -0.72 -6.13
N GLY A 82 -0.88 -0.53 -5.99
CA GLY A 82 -1.87 -1.60 -5.96
C GLY A 82 -1.96 -2.38 -7.28
N ALA A 83 -1.61 -1.77 -8.42
CA ALA A 83 -1.55 -2.47 -9.71
C ALA A 83 -0.38 -3.46 -9.82
N SER A 84 0.61 -3.39 -8.92
CA SER A 84 1.69 -4.39 -8.84
C SER A 84 1.24 -5.68 -8.14
N LEU A 85 0.23 -5.61 -7.27
CA LEU A 85 -0.23 -6.73 -6.44
C LEU A 85 -0.58 -7.98 -7.25
N PRO A 86 -1.35 -7.92 -8.35
CA PRO A 86 -1.62 -9.11 -9.18
C PRO A 86 -0.36 -9.80 -9.70
N GLY A 87 0.68 -9.03 -10.04
CA GLY A 87 1.97 -9.58 -10.47
C GLY A 87 2.70 -10.29 -9.33
N ILE A 88 2.65 -9.72 -8.12
CA ILE A 88 3.23 -10.34 -6.92
C ILE A 88 2.48 -11.63 -6.57
N ILE A 89 1.14 -11.62 -6.63
CA ILE A 89 0.30 -12.80 -6.42
C ILE A 89 0.61 -13.89 -7.45
N TYR A 90 0.78 -13.54 -8.72
CA TYR A 90 1.24 -14.47 -9.75
C TYR A 90 2.57 -15.11 -9.34
N LEU A 91 3.57 -14.30 -8.95
CA LEU A 91 4.90 -14.80 -8.57
C LEU A 91 4.84 -15.74 -7.37
N VAL A 92 4.04 -15.42 -6.35
CA VAL A 92 3.79 -16.29 -5.19
C VAL A 92 3.14 -17.60 -5.63
N ALA A 93 2.03 -17.52 -6.39
CA ALA A 93 1.27 -18.69 -6.81
C ALA A 93 2.08 -19.62 -7.72
N ARG A 94 2.92 -19.07 -8.62
CA ARG A 94 3.76 -19.86 -9.53
C ARG A 94 4.79 -20.75 -8.84
N ARG A 95 5.09 -20.52 -7.57
CA ARG A 95 5.99 -21.37 -6.79
C ARG A 95 5.33 -22.66 -6.30
N ARG A 96 4.01 -22.67 -6.18
CA ARG A 96 3.25 -23.80 -5.60
C ARG A 96 2.21 -24.39 -6.53
N PHE A 97 1.83 -23.68 -7.60
CA PHE A 97 0.78 -24.08 -8.52
C PHE A 97 1.24 -24.03 -9.98
N PRO A 98 0.61 -24.79 -10.90
CA PRO A 98 0.85 -24.68 -12.33
C PRO A 98 0.45 -23.31 -12.90
N ILE A 99 0.80 -23.09 -14.18
CA ILE A 99 0.83 -21.73 -14.74
C ILE A 99 -0.56 -21.14 -14.90
N PHE A 100 -1.53 -22.01 -15.17
CA PHE A 100 -2.91 -21.62 -15.41
C PHE A 100 -3.55 -21.10 -14.12
N GLU A 101 -3.44 -21.86 -13.04
CA GLU A 101 -3.98 -21.57 -11.72
C GLU A 101 -3.40 -20.28 -11.14
N ALA A 102 -2.08 -20.09 -11.30
CA ALA A 102 -1.43 -18.85 -10.88
C ALA A 102 -1.89 -17.63 -11.68
N LYS A 103 -2.11 -17.77 -12.99
CA LYS A 103 -2.69 -16.70 -13.83
C LYS A 103 -4.11 -16.39 -13.41
N VAL A 104 -4.94 -17.40 -13.15
CA VAL A 104 -6.31 -17.22 -12.68
C VAL A 104 -6.32 -16.46 -11.36
N GLY A 105 -5.49 -16.85 -10.38
CA GLY A 105 -5.37 -16.13 -9.10
C GLY A 105 -4.96 -14.67 -9.26
N ALA A 106 -4.01 -14.37 -10.15
CA ALA A 106 -3.59 -13.01 -10.46
C ALA A 106 -4.71 -12.19 -11.13
N VAL A 107 -5.44 -12.78 -12.08
CA VAL A 107 -6.58 -12.12 -12.74
C VAL A 107 -7.70 -11.83 -11.73
N LEU A 108 -8.05 -12.80 -10.88
CA LEU A 108 -9.04 -12.61 -9.82
C LEU A 108 -8.62 -11.47 -8.88
N CYS A 109 -7.35 -11.44 -8.45
CA CYS A 109 -6.81 -10.34 -7.65
C CYS A 109 -6.88 -8.98 -8.37
N ALA A 110 -6.64 -8.95 -9.68
CA ALA A 110 -6.67 -7.71 -10.47
C ALA A 110 -8.06 -7.07 -10.53
N VAL A 111 -9.11 -7.90 -10.60
CA VAL A 111 -10.51 -7.46 -10.76
C VAL A 111 -11.31 -7.44 -9.45
N TYR A 112 -10.74 -7.94 -8.35
CA TYR A 112 -11.47 -8.06 -7.09
C TYR A 112 -11.89 -6.68 -6.54
N PRO A 113 -13.21 -6.40 -6.41
CA PRO A 113 -13.71 -5.06 -6.15
C PRO A 113 -13.14 -4.40 -4.88
N ALA A 114 -12.95 -5.14 -3.79
CA ALA A 114 -12.43 -4.56 -2.55
C ALA A 114 -10.97 -4.10 -2.71
N LEU A 115 -10.12 -4.86 -3.43
CA LEU A 115 -8.72 -4.51 -3.68
C LEU A 115 -8.57 -3.33 -4.64
N VAL A 116 -9.56 -3.13 -5.52
CA VAL A 116 -9.64 -1.93 -6.35
C VAL A 116 -10.14 -0.75 -5.51
N GLY A 117 -11.19 -0.96 -4.72
CA GLY A 117 -11.84 0.07 -3.90
C GLY A 117 -10.94 0.71 -2.85
N ILE A 118 -10.07 -0.08 -2.21
CA ILE A 118 -9.09 0.41 -1.23
C ILE A 118 -8.19 1.53 -1.79
N THR A 119 -7.95 1.55 -3.10
CA THR A 119 -7.13 2.61 -3.74
C THR A 119 -7.84 3.97 -3.83
N GLY A 120 -9.17 3.99 -3.64
CA GLY A 120 -9.98 5.20 -3.63
C GLY A 120 -10.00 5.95 -2.29
N SER A 121 -9.51 5.34 -1.22
CA SER A 121 -9.47 5.93 0.13
C SER A 121 -8.04 6.09 0.63
N LEU A 122 -7.84 7.03 1.54
CA LEU A 122 -6.54 7.25 2.20
C LEU A 122 -6.33 6.21 3.30
N MET A 123 -6.14 4.96 2.88
CA MET A 123 -6.06 3.79 3.75
C MET A 123 -4.70 3.08 3.66
N THR A 124 -4.25 2.56 4.79
CA THR A 124 -2.98 1.82 4.93
C THR A 124 -2.91 0.60 4.03
N GLU A 125 -4.05 -0.05 3.80
CA GLU A 125 -4.22 -1.31 3.09
C GLU A 125 -3.72 -1.23 1.64
N ALA A 126 -3.80 -0.04 1.03
CA ALA A 126 -3.33 0.19 -0.32
C ALA A 126 -1.82 -0.07 -0.50
N ILE A 127 -1.05 0.09 0.57
CA ILE A 127 0.40 -0.14 0.58
C ILE A 127 0.74 -1.41 1.37
N TYR A 128 0.04 -1.65 2.48
CA TYR A 128 0.24 -2.83 3.31
C TYR A 128 0.04 -4.14 2.55
N ILE A 129 -1.03 -4.28 1.75
CA ILE A 129 -1.33 -5.54 1.07
C ILE A 129 -0.23 -5.92 0.03
N PRO A 130 0.21 -5.01 -0.86
CA PRO A 130 1.34 -5.26 -1.74
C PRO A 130 2.64 -5.58 -0.99
N LEU A 131 2.94 -4.87 0.10
CA LEU A 131 4.13 -5.12 0.91
C LEU A 131 4.10 -6.49 1.60
N LEU A 132 2.95 -6.86 2.17
CA LEU A 132 2.75 -8.18 2.77
C LEU A 132 2.92 -9.29 1.73
N ALA A 133 2.35 -9.12 0.53
CA ALA A 133 2.51 -10.09 -0.55
C ALA A 133 3.99 -10.23 -0.99
N LEU A 134 4.75 -9.12 -1.02
CA LEU A 134 6.19 -9.14 -1.27
C LEU A 134 6.96 -9.83 -0.13
N ALA A 135 6.59 -9.56 1.12
CA ALA A 135 7.20 -10.20 2.28
C ALA A 135 6.98 -11.73 2.26
N ILE A 136 5.77 -12.18 1.92
CA ILE A 136 5.45 -13.61 1.71
C ILE A 136 6.30 -14.20 0.59
N LEU A 137 6.40 -13.50 -0.57
CA LEU A 137 7.25 -13.95 -1.67
C LEU A 137 8.71 -14.08 -1.25
N ALA A 138 9.23 -13.12 -0.48
CA ALA A 138 10.59 -13.15 0.03
C ALA A 138 10.83 -14.30 1.00
N LEU A 139 9.86 -14.60 1.87
CA LEU A 139 9.93 -15.76 2.77
C LEU A 139 9.94 -17.09 2.00
N ILE A 140 9.09 -17.24 0.98
CA ILE A 140 9.11 -18.42 0.10
C ILE A 140 10.48 -18.57 -0.59
N LEU A 141 11.06 -17.46 -1.04
CA LEU A 141 12.41 -17.46 -1.63
C LEU A 141 13.50 -17.88 -0.64
N VAL A 142 13.37 -17.52 0.64
CA VAL A 142 14.28 -17.99 1.69
C VAL A 142 14.11 -19.49 1.92
N GLU A 143 12.87 -19.97 1.98
CA GLU A 143 12.55 -21.40 2.15
C GLU A 143 13.12 -22.26 1.02
N GLU A 144 12.98 -21.80 -0.23
CA GLU A 144 13.51 -22.51 -1.41
C GLU A 144 15.04 -22.60 -1.40
N GLN A 145 15.72 -21.49 -1.13
CA GLN A 145 17.19 -21.46 -1.00
C GLN A 145 17.60 -20.35 -0.01
N PRO A 146 18.06 -20.71 1.20
CA PRO A 146 18.43 -19.73 2.20
C PRO A 146 19.77 -19.09 1.83
N THR A 147 19.74 -17.80 1.52
CA THR A 147 20.95 -16.98 1.39
C THR A 147 20.84 -15.77 2.30
N TRP A 148 21.97 -15.27 2.81
CA TRP A 148 21.99 -14.08 3.67
C TRP A 148 21.27 -12.88 3.05
N GLY A 149 21.43 -12.68 1.73
CA GLY A 149 20.72 -11.62 1.00
C GLY A 149 19.20 -11.79 1.03
N ARG A 150 18.68 -13.02 0.83
CA ARG A 150 17.24 -13.30 0.88
C ARG A 150 16.68 -13.15 2.29
N ILE A 151 17.40 -13.65 3.30
CA ILE A 151 17.01 -13.54 4.71
C ILE A 151 16.91 -12.07 5.13
N PHE A 152 17.93 -11.28 4.80
CA PHE A 152 17.95 -9.86 5.10
C PHE A 152 16.83 -9.10 4.38
N THR A 153 16.61 -9.39 3.10
CA THR A 153 15.51 -8.79 2.31
C THR A 153 14.14 -9.14 2.91
N ALA A 154 13.92 -10.39 3.29
CA ALA A 154 12.67 -10.81 3.93
C ALA A 154 12.47 -10.11 5.28
N GLY A 155 13.52 -9.99 6.09
CA GLY A 155 13.47 -9.27 7.37
C GLY A 155 13.12 -7.78 7.19
N ILE A 156 13.75 -7.10 6.21
CA ILE A 156 13.40 -5.71 5.88
C ILE A 156 11.95 -5.60 5.43
N LEU A 157 11.51 -6.45 4.50
CA LEU A 157 10.14 -6.39 3.98
C LEU A 157 9.11 -6.62 5.08
N LEU A 158 9.35 -7.57 5.99
CA LEU A 158 8.51 -7.80 7.16
C LEU A 158 8.51 -6.60 8.10
N GLY A 159 9.67 -6.02 8.41
CA GLY A 159 9.79 -4.83 9.25
C GLY A 159 9.05 -3.63 8.66
N VAL A 160 9.22 -3.36 7.36
CA VAL A 160 8.51 -2.30 6.65
C VAL A 160 6.99 -2.56 6.63
N THR A 161 6.58 -3.82 6.45
CA THR A 161 5.16 -4.20 6.49
C THR A 161 4.55 -3.95 7.87
N LEU A 162 5.28 -4.23 8.96
CA LEU A 162 4.88 -3.94 10.33
C LEU A 162 4.76 -2.43 10.61
N LEU A 163 5.61 -1.61 9.98
CA LEU A 163 5.47 -0.15 10.11
C LEU A 163 4.22 0.40 9.42
N ALA A 164 3.57 -0.40 8.56
CA ALA A 164 2.32 -0.03 7.92
C ALA A 164 1.08 -0.39 8.78
N ARG A 165 1.15 -1.41 9.63
CA ARG A 165 0.06 -1.90 10.49
C ARG A 165 0.54 -2.64 11.72
#